data_AF-A0A7Y6ICM3-F1
#
_entry.id   AF-A0A7Y6ICM3-F1
#
_cell.length_a   1.000
_cell.length_b   1.000
_cell.length_c   1.000
_cell.angle_alpha   90.00
_cell.angle_beta   90.00
_cell.angle_gamma   90.00
#
_symmetry.space_group_name_H-M   'P 1'
#
loop_
_entity.id
_entity.type
_entity.pdbx_description
1 polymer ?
#
loop_
_entity_poly.entity_id
_entity_poly.type
_entity_poly.pdbx_seq_one_letter_code
_entity_poly.pdbx_strand_id
1 'polypeptide(L)'
;MRRLGAWLATICLGGSFLVLGVRTGPEEDPDPRPTVQPAARLPGLPATRAPRLDYAVLYDPDVVREPAAAHHPWRVGSGSGEEWRFEDALGFVPEDGGQAVSPLAISDDGRRLAYLRRSDRALVVRDLAGGTAERISTSVYRPGDESWNVELGFQGDGELLFVWSAGAGAS
;
A
#
# COMPACT_ATOMS: atom_id res chain seq x y z
N MET A 1 16.25 90.27 4.51
CA MET A 1 17.22 90.03 5.60
C MET A 1 17.38 88.52 5.75
N ARG A 2 18.48 87.96 5.24
CA ARG A 2 19.59 87.35 6.00
C ARG A 2 19.25 85.98 6.66
N ARG A 3 19.95 84.98 6.10
CA ARG A 3 20.13 83.55 6.41
C ARG A 3 20.42 83.20 7.87
N LEU A 4 20.13 81.95 8.26
CA LEU A 4 20.97 80.97 9.00
C LEU A 4 20.09 79.72 9.30
N GLY A 5 20.39 78.53 8.77
CA GLY A 5 21.19 77.46 9.42
C GLY A 5 20.24 76.47 10.13
N ALA A 6 20.37 75.14 10.16
CA ALA A 6 21.39 74.20 9.75
C ALA A 6 20.77 72.78 9.74
N TRP A 7 21.30 71.92 8.87
CA TRP A 7 21.52 70.47 8.97
C TRP A 7 20.68 69.58 9.91
N LEU A 8 20.10 68.53 9.33
CA LEU A 8 20.14 67.17 9.88
C LEU A 8 20.19 66.15 8.74
N ALA A 9 21.36 65.50 8.63
CA ALA A 9 21.59 64.36 7.78
C ALA A 9 20.75 63.17 8.28
N THR A 10 19.96 62.58 7.38
CA THR A 10 19.34 61.27 7.63
C THR A 10 19.94 60.26 6.66
N ILE A 11 20.45 59.21 7.26
CA ILE A 11 21.26 58.12 6.73
C ILE A 11 20.48 57.35 5.65
N CYS A 12 21.05 57.24 4.45
CA CYS A 12 20.62 56.25 3.45
C CYS A 12 21.08 54.86 3.90
N LEU A 13 20.22 54.12 4.59
CA LEU A 13 20.36 52.68 4.74
C LEU A 13 19.91 52.03 3.42
N GLY A 14 20.89 51.64 2.61
CA GLY A 14 20.68 50.79 1.44
C GLY A 14 20.16 49.42 1.88
N GLY A 15 18.84 49.27 1.90
CA GLY A 15 18.17 47.98 1.95
C GLY A 15 18.15 47.38 0.55
N SER A 16 19.18 46.62 0.20
CA SER A 16 19.12 45.70 -0.92
C SER A 16 18.11 44.59 -0.58
N PHE A 17 16.86 44.78 -0.99
CA PHE A 17 15.88 43.69 -1.02
C PHE A 17 16.28 42.75 -2.16
N LEU A 18 16.88 41.62 -1.78
CA LEU A 18 17.07 40.49 -2.67
C LEU A 18 15.68 39.87 -2.86
N VAL A 19 14.97 40.30 -3.91
CA VAL A 19 13.73 39.67 -4.35
C VAL A 19 14.12 38.33 -4.95
N LEU A 20 14.04 37.26 -4.16
CA LEU A 20 13.97 35.91 -4.72
C LEU A 20 12.68 35.83 -5.53
N GLY A 21 12.80 35.99 -6.85
CA GLY A 21 11.76 35.61 -7.78
C GLY A 21 11.57 34.10 -7.70
N VAL A 22 10.57 33.65 -6.93
CA VAL A 22 10.06 32.28 -7.05
C VAL A 22 9.47 32.17 -8.45
N ARG A 23 10.20 31.51 -9.34
CA ARG A 23 9.63 31.01 -10.59
C ARG A 23 8.62 29.94 -10.21
N THR A 24 7.34 30.30 -10.22
CA THR A 24 6.26 29.32 -10.35
C THR A 24 6.48 28.62 -11.69
N GLY A 25 7.04 27.40 -11.65
CA GLY A 25 7.07 26.52 -12.81
C GLY A 25 5.64 26.25 -13.30
N PRO A 26 5.47 25.86 -14.57
CA PRO A 26 4.17 25.39 -15.04
C PRO A 26 3.69 24.29 -14.09
N GLU A 27 2.46 24.47 -13.61
CA GLU A 27 1.71 23.50 -12.81
C GLU A 27 1.82 22.15 -13.51
N GLU A 28 2.53 21.22 -12.86
CA GLU A 28 2.69 19.85 -13.31
C GLU A 28 1.27 19.30 -13.48
N ASP A 29 0.94 18.87 -14.71
CA ASP A 29 -0.34 18.24 -15.04
C ASP A 29 -0.64 17.18 -13.96
N PRO A 30 -1.79 17.23 -13.25
CA PRO A 30 -2.05 16.30 -12.18
C PRO A 30 -1.86 14.88 -12.70
N ASP A 31 -0.88 14.20 -12.10
CA ASP A 31 -0.47 12.83 -12.38
C ASP A 31 -1.73 12.02 -12.72
N PRO A 32 -1.82 11.41 -13.93
CA PRO A 32 -3.06 10.82 -14.41
C PRO A 32 -3.60 9.92 -13.31
N ARG A 33 -4.76 10.30 -12.75
CA ARG A 33 -5.37 9.55 -11.66
C ARG A 33 -5.38 8.10 -12.10
N PRO A 34 -4.77 7.17 -11.33
CA PRO A 34 -4.77 5.77 -11.73
C PRO A 34 -6.22 5.40 -11.98
N THR A 35 -6.51 4.94 -13.20
CA THR A 35 -7.85 4.49 -13.56
C THR A 35 -8.09 3.21 -12.78
N VAL A 36 -8.61 3.35 -11.56
CA VAL A 36 -8.78 2.23 -10.64
C VAL A 36 -9.89 1.33 -11.20
N GLN A 37 -9.53 0.36 -12.03
CA GLN A 37 -10.47 -0.68 -12.44
C GLN A 37 -10.77 -1.61 -11.26
N PRO A 38 -12.04 -2.02 -11.08
CA PRO A 38 -12.38 -3.06 -10.10
C PRO A 38 -11.57 -4.31 -10.33
N ALA A 39 -11.05 -4.92 -9.26
CA ALA A 39 -10.27 -6.16 -9.34
C ALA A 39 -11.00 -7.27 -10.11
N ALA A 40 -12.34 -7.31 -10.03
CA ALA A 40 -13.17 -8.27 -10.74
C ALA A 40 -12.99 -8.28 -12.28
N ARG A 41 -12.57 -7.15 -12.88
CA ARG A 41 -12.38 -6.99 -14.33
C ARG A 41 -10.95 -7.27 -14.79
N LEU A 42 -10.01 -7.42 -13.85
CA LEU A 42 -8.62 -7.74 -14.15
C LEU A 42 -8.47 -9.22 -14.53
N PRO A 43 -7.48 -9.56 -15.38
CA PRO A 43 -7.15 -10.96 -15.63
C PRO A 43 -6.69 -11.64 -14.33
N GLY A 44 -6.97 -12.93 -14.19
CA GLY A 44 -6.48 -13.70 -13.04
C GLY A 44 -4.94 -13.76 -13.00
N LEU A 45 -4.35 -13.67 -11.81
CA LEU A 45 -2.92 -13.86 -11.61
C LEU A 45 -2.53 -15.27 -12.08
N PRO A 46 -1.58 -15.42 -13.01
CA PRO A 46 -1.18 -16.72 -13.53
C PRO A 46 -0.84 -17.70 -12.42
N ALA A 47 -1.29 -18.96 -12.55
CA ALA A 47 -1.02 -20.01 -11.56
C ALA A 47 0.49 -20.33 -11.46
N THR A 48 1.20 -20.25 -12.58
CA THR A 48 2.65 -20.46 -12.72
C THR A 48 3.24 -19.35 -13.58
N ARG A 49 4.56 -19.11 -13.46
CA ARG A 49 5.26 -18.04 -14.17
C ARG A 49 4.57 -16.68 -13.99
N ALA A 50 4.01 -16.45 -12.81
CA ALA A 50 3.47 -15.16 -12.46
C ALA A 50 4.61 -14.12 -12.44
N PRO A 51 4.31 -12.88 -12.86
CA PRO A 51 5.29 -11.81 -12.84
C PRO A 51 5.67 -11.46 -11.41
N ARG A 52 6.76 -10.68 -11.29
CA ARG A 52 7.09 -10.04 -10.02
C ARG A 52 5.96 -9.09 -9.63
N LEU A 53 5.58 -9.10 -8.36
CA LEU A 53 4.59 -8.18 -7.80
C LEU A 53 5.29 -7.12 -6.97
N ASP A 54 4.79 -5.90 -7.02
CA ASP A 54 5.29 -4.74 -6.28
C ASP A 54 4.24 -4.19 -5.31
N TYR A 55 2.95 -4.48 -5.53
CA TYR A 55 1.88 -4.12 -4.60
C TYR A 55 0.70 -5.10 -4.62
N ALA A 56 -0.07 -5.04 -3.54
CA ALA A 56 -1.36 -5.69 -3.41
C ALA A 56 -2.31 -4.74 -2.68
N VAL A 57 -3.51 -4.57 -3.23
CA VAL A 57 -4.56 -3.75 -2.64
C VAL A 57 -5.87 -4.51 -2.64
N LEU A 58 -6.56 -4.44 -1.50
CA LEU A 58 -7.94 -4.89 -1.39
C LEU A 58 -8.83 -3.66 -1.62
N TYR A 59 -9.17 -3.38 -2.87
CA TYR A 59 -10.07 -2.27 -3.18
C TYR A 59 -10.96 -2.57 -4.38
N ASP A 60 -12.27 -2.45 -4.16
CA ASP A 60 -13.28 -2.37 -5.20
C ASP A 60 -14.12 -1.10 -4.93
N PRO A 61 -14.03 -0.06 -5.80
CA PRO A 61 -14.71 1.22 -5.58
C PRO A 61 -16.23 1.10 -5.53
N ASP A 62 -16.80 0.04 -6.10
CA ASP A 62 -18.26 -0.14 -6.16
C ASP A 62 -18.82 -0.91 -4.94
N VAL A 63 -17.95 -1.44 -4.06
CA VAL A 63 -18.32 -2.45 -3.05
C VAL A 63 -18.15 -1.99 -1.60
N VAL A 64 -17.62 -0.79 -1.35
CA VAL A 64 -17.45 -0.21 0.01
C VAL A 64 -18.80 0.17 0.69
N ARG A 65 -19.93 -0.38 0.24
CA ARG A 65 -21.26 -0.15 0.84
C ARG A 65 -21.79 -1.33 1.64
N GLU A 66 -21.24 -2.53 1.46
CA GLU A 66 -21.58 -3.69 2.28
C GLU A 66 -20.37 -4.08 3.12
N PRO A 67 -20.56 -4.49 4.40
CA PRO A 67 -19.52 -5.18 5.14
C PRO A 67 -18.98 -6.32 4.30
N ALA A 68 -17.73 -6.21 3.88
CA ALA A 68 -17.10 -7.22 3.09
C ALA A 68 -16.73 -8.41 3.97
N ALA A 69 -17.70 -9.26 4.24
CA ALA A 69 -17.40 -10.63 4.62
C ALA A 69 -16.44 -11.20 3.56
N ALA A 70 -15.19 -11.50 3.94
CA ALA A 70 -14.29 -12.55 3.44
C ALA A 70 -14.14 -12.83 1.91
N HIS A 71 -14.72 -12.04 1.01
CA HIS A 71 -15.04 -12.51 -0.35
C HIS A 71 -14.49 -11.64 -1.47
N HIS A 72 -13.88 -10.47 -1.20
CA HIS A 72 -13.35 -9.64 -2.27
C HIS A 72 -12.00 -10.15 -2.79
N PRO A 73 -11.79 -10.16 -4.11
CA PRO A 73 -10.51 -10.51 -4.68
C PRO A 73 -9.50 -9.39 -4.43
N TRP A 74 -8.24 -9.76 -4.33
CA TRP A 74 -7.14 -8.81 -4.30
C TRP A 74 -6.81 -8.33 -5.71
N ARG A 75 -6.41 -7.06 -5.80
CA ARG A 75 -5.68 -6.53 -6.95
C ARG A 75 -4.21 -6.56 -6.63
N VAL A 76 -3.43 -7.24 -7.45
CA VAL A 76 -1.97 -7.26 -7.34
C VAL A 76 -1.37 -6.71 -8.61
N GLY A 77 -0.22 -6.07 -8.54
CA GLY A 77 0.39 -5.49 -9.73
C GLY A 77 1.90 -5.34 -9.63
N SER A 78 2.50 -5.05 -10.78
CA SER A 78 3.93 -4.80 -10.93
C SER A 78 4.21 -3.29 -11.00
N GLY A 79 5.47 -2.92 -10.81
CA GLY A 79 5.97 -1.55 -10.97
C GLY A 79 5.93 -1.06 -12.43
N SER A 80 5.69 -1.95 -13.40
CA SER A 80 5.43 -1.59 -14.80
C SER A 80 3.96 -1.20 -15.05
N GLY A 81 3.08 -1.30 -14.04
CA GLY A 81 1.67 -0.95 -14.13
C GLY A 81 0.77 -2.06 -14.66
N GLU A 82 1.28 -3.29 -14.81
CA GLU A 82 0.45 -4.46 -15.13
C GLU A 82 -0.23 -4.98 -13.86
N GLU A 83 -1.47 -5.46 -14.01
CA GLU A 83 -2.31 -5.78 -12.86
C GLU A 83 -3.13 -7.05 -13.06
N TRP A 84 -3.36 -7.75 -11.94
CA TRP A 84 -4.06 -9.01 -11.91
C TRP A 84 -5.01 -9.10 -10.73
N ARG A 85 -6.03 -9.92 -10.90
CA ARG A 85 -6.95 -10.36 -9.87
C ARG A 85 -6.37 -11.59 -9.16
N PHE A 86 -6.34 -11.56 -7.84
CA PHE A 86 -5.92 -12.70 -7.02
C PHE A 86 -7.04 -13.10 -6.04
N GLU A 87 -7.63 -14.26 -6.28
CA GLU A 87 -8.85 -14.71 -5.58
C GLU A 87 -8.59 -15.71 -4.46
N ASP A 88 -7.39 -16.30 -4.42
CA ASP A 88 -7.06 -17.36 -3.45
C ASP A 88 -6.82 -16.80 -2.04
N ALA A 89 -6.46 -15.51 -1.93
CA ALA A 89 -6.35 -14.86 -0.64
C ALA A 89 -7.71 -14.44 -0.07
N LEU A 90 -7.84 -14.60 1.24
CA LEU A 90 -8.88 -13.97 2.04
C LEU A 90 -8.68 -12.45 1.96
N GLY A 91 -9.77 -11.72 1.85
CA GLY A 91 -9.80 -10.26 1.90
C GLY A 91 -10.93 -9.84 2.83
N PHE A 92 -10.68 -8.89 3.72
CA PHE A 92 -11.66 -8.38 4.67
C PHE A 92 -11.64 -6.86 4.69
N VAL A 93 -12.84 -6.25 4.65
CA VAL A 93 -13.04 -4.83 4.88
C VAL A 93 -13.92 -4.72 6.13
N PRO A 94 -13.45 -4.05 7.19
CA PRO A 94 -14.24 -3.78 8.39
C PRO A 94 -15.61 -3.16 8.09
N GLU A 95 -16.60 -3.48 8.93
CA GLU A 95 -17.97 -2.94 8.87
C GLU A 95 -18.04 -1.41 8.96
N ASP A 96 -17.10 -0.80 9.68
CA ASP A 96 -17.00 0.64 9.86
C ASP A 96 -16.33 1.36 8.67
N GLY A 97 -16.04 0.65 7.58
CA GLY A 97 -15.31 1.18 6.44
C GLY A 97 -13.84 1.48 6.76
N GLY A 98 -13.32 0.93 7.86
CA GLY A 98 -11.92 1.00 8.24
C GLY A 98 -11.01 0.38 7.16
N GLN A 99 -9.70 0.58 7.34
CA GLN A 99 -8.71 0.03 6.41
C GLN A 99 -8.89 -1.49 6.29
N ALA A 100 -8.97 -1.98 5.05
CA ALA A 100 -8.96 -3.40 4.77
C ALA A 100 -7.79 -4.08 5.50
N VAL A 101 -8.10 -5.00 6.42
CA VAL A 101 -7.13 -5.78 7.16
C VAL A 101 -7.29 -7.22 6.74
N SER A 102 -6.37 -7.70 5.91
CA SER A 102 -6.24 -9.13 5.71
C SER A 102 -4.78 -9.48 5.43
N PRO A 103 -4.30 -10.63 5.91
CA PRO A 103 -2.88 -10.90 5.96
C PRO A 103 -2.46 -11.33 4.56
N LEU A 104 -1.97 -10.38 3.77
CA LEU A 104 -1.27 -10.61 2.52
C LEU A 104 0.03 -9.81 2.56
N ALA A 105 1.14 -10.50 2.31
CA ALA A 105 2.45 -9.89 2.16
C ALA A 105 3.11 -10.34 0.86
N ILE A 106 3.86 -9.41 0.25
CA ILE A 106 4.73 -9.65 -0.90
C ILE A 106 6.17 -9.64 -0.38
N SER A 107 7.01 -10.57 -0.81
CA SER A 107 8.45 -10.53 -0.49
C SER A 107 9.14 -9.33 -1.16
N ASP A 108 10.28 -8.88 -0.63
CA ASP A 108 11.00 -7.72 -1.18
C ASP A 108 11.39 -7.90 -2.66
N ASP A 109 11.74 -9.12 -3.04
CA ASP A 109 12.05 -9.49 -4.42
C ASP A 109 10.79 -9.64 -5.31
N GLY A 110 9.60 -9.54 -4.72
CA GLY A 110 8.31 -9.64 -5.38
C GLY A 110 7.99 -11.01 -5.96
N ARG A 111 8.69 -12.08 -5.56
CA ARG A 111 8.54 -13.43 -6.10
C ARG A 111 7.74 -14.38 -5.21
N ARG A 112 7.44 -13.99 -3.97
CA ARG A 112 6.64 -14.77 -3.04
C ARG A 112 5.43 -13.98 -2.56
N LEU A 113 4.32 -14.67 -2.36
CA LEU A 113 3.11 -14.17 -1.70
C LEU A 113 2.84 -14.99 -0.45
N ALA A 114 2.79 -14.35 0.72
CA ALA A 114 2.26 -14.97 1.94
C ALA A 114 0.83 -14.49 2.14
N TYR A 115 -0.12 -15.41 2.39
CA TYR A 115 -1.52 -15.04 2.61
C TYR A 115 -2.31 -16.09 3.40
N LEU A 116 -3.47 -15.70 3.92
CA LEU A 116 -4.48 -16.67 4.35
C LEU A 116 -5.32 -17.12 3.16
N ARG A 117 -5.29 -18.42 2.86
CA ARG A 117 -6.06 -19.01 1.77
C ARG A 117 -7.55 -19.00 2.06
N ARG A 118 -8.36 -18.54 1.12
CA ARG A 118 -9.81 -18.42 1.25
C ARG A 118 -10.51 -19.76 1.49
N SER A 119 -10.07 -20.82 0.81
CA SER A 119 -10.79 -22.11 0.78
C SER A 119 -10.76 -22.86 2.11
N ASP A 120 -9.67 -22.77 2.87
CA ASP A 120 -9.45 -23.52 4.11
C ASP A 120 -8.78 -22.73 5.23
N ARG A 121 -8.66 -21.41 5.04
CA ARG A 121 -8.02 -20.47 5.97
C ARG A 121 -6.60 -20.87 6.36
N ALA A 122 -5.89 -21.58 5.49
CA ALA A 122 -4.49 -21.92 5.72
C ALA A 122 -3.60 -20.69 5.57
N LEU A 123 -2.59 -20.52 6.42
CA LEU A 123 -1.46 -19.68 6.06
C LEU A 123 -0.64 -20.39 4.98
N VAL A 124 -0.41 -19.72 3.86
CA VAL A 124 0.34 -20.25 2.72
C VAL A 124 1.37 -19.25 2.26
N VAL A 125 2.51 -19.76 1.81
CA VAL A 125 3.48 -19.02 0.99
C VAL A 125 3.45 -19.61 -0.41
N ARG A 126 3.23 -18.76 -1.40
CA ARG A 126 3.20 -19.12 -2.82
C ARG A 126 4.41 -18.55 -3.53
N ASP A 127 5.17 -19.41 -4.18
CA ASP A 127 6.19 -19.04 -5.16
C ASP A 127 5.53 -18.68 -6.49
N LEU A 128 5.81 -17.49 -7.02
CA LEU A 128 5.17 -16.97 -8.24
C LEU A 128 5.79 -17.56 -9.51
N ALA A 129 7.06 -17.96 -9.49
CA ALA A 129 7.74 -18.49 -10.67
C ALA A 129 7.26 -19.91 -11.02
N GLY A 130 7.29 -20.81 -10.04
CA GLY A 130 6.87 -22.21 -10.14
C GLY A 130 5.40 -22.44 -9.82
N GLY A 131 4.75 -21.51 -9.11
CA GLY A 131 3.34 -21.63 -8.71
C GLY A 131 3.08 -22.53 -7.51
N THR A 132 4.14 -23.06 -6.88
CA THR A 132 4.03 -23.92 -5.70
C THR A 132 3.52 -23.11 -4.51
N ALA A 133 2.53 -23.64 -3.80
CA ALA A 133 2.03 -23.06 -2.56
C ALA A 133 2.28 -24.03 -1.40
N GLU A 134 3.02 -23.58 -0.39
CA GLU A 134 3.35 -24.34 0.80
C GLU A 134 2.54 -23.84 2.00
N ARG A 135 1.94 -24.76 2.74
CA ARG A 135 1.23 -24.45 3.99
C ARG A 135 2.25 -24.17 5.10
N ILE A 136 2.12 -23.02 5.73
CA ILE A 136 2.94 -22.63 6.88
C ILE A 136 2.20 -22.97 8.17
N SER A 137 2.90 -23.61 9.09
CA SER A 137 2.41 -23.86 10.45
C SER A 137 3.00 -22.83 11.40
N THR A 138 2.15 -22.24 12.26
CA THR A 138 2.57 -21.25 13.26
C THR A 138 1.74 -21.43 14.53
N SER A 139 2.30 -21.02 15.68
CA SER A 139 1.57 -20.96 16.95
C SER A 139 0.72 -19.70 17.09
N VAL A 140 0.94 -18.68 16.26
CA VAL A 140 0.25 -17.37 16.32
C VAL A 140 -1.16 -17.44 15.73
N TYR A 141 -1.37 -18.35 14.79
CA TYR A 141 -2.62 -18.50 14.06
C TYR A 141 -2.92 -19.97 13.83
N ARG A 142 -4.15 -20.39 14.11
CA ARG A 142 -4.64 -21.71 13.76
C ARG A 142 -5.83 -21.59 12.80
N PRO A 143 -5.84 -22.42 11.73
CA PRO A 143 -7.02 -22.55 10.89
C PRO A 143 -8.23 -22.93 11.74
N GLY A 144 -9.28 -22.13 11.69
CA GLY A 144 -10.48 -22.30 12.52
C GLY A 144 -10.62 -21.29 13.66
N ASP A 145 -9.57 -20.52 13.97
CA ASP A 145 -9.68 -19.39 14.90
C ASP A 145 -10.68 -18.36 14.36
N GLU A 146 -11.50 -17.81 15.25
CA GLU A 146 -12.49 -16.77 14.91
C GLU A 146 -11.81 -15.44 14.57
N SER A 147 -10.62 -15.20 15.13
CA SER A 147 -9.82 -14.00 14.86
C SER A 147 -8.84 -14.26 13.71
N TRP A 148 -9.11 -13.69 12.53
CA TRP A 148 -8.18 -13.69 11.39
C TRP A 148 -7.24 -12.48 11.41
N ASN A 149 -7.16 -11.81 12.56
CA ASN A 149 -6.35 -10.64 12.84
C ASN A 149 -4.88 -11.03 13.00
N VAL A 150 -4.28 -11.44 11.89
CA VAL A 150 -2.84 -11.57 11.77
C VAL A 150 -2.29 -10.61 10.75
N GLU A 151 -1.07 -10.19 10.98
CA GLU A 151 -0.28 -9.42 10.04
C GLU A 151 0.90 -10.29 9.59
N LEU A 152 1.29 -10.08 8.33
CA LEU A 152 2.36 -10.81 7.67
C LEU A 152 3.40 -9.84 7.18
N GLY A 153 4.66 -10.24 7.26
CA GLY A 153 5.77 -9.46 6.74
C GLY A 153 6.91 -10.37 6.35
N PHE A 154 7.51 -10.14 5.20
CA PHE A 154 8.74 -10.81 4.81
C PHE A 154 9.96 -10.02 5.34
N GLN A 155 11.07 -10.73 5.54
CA GLN A 155 12.39 -10.13 5.77
C GLN A 155 13.44 -10.91 4.98
N GLY A 156 14.51 -10.22 4.58
CA GLY A 156 15.73 -10.82 4.03
C GLY A 156 15.44 -11.50 2.70
N ASP A 157 15.06 -10.72 1.69
CA ASP A 157 14.71 -11.17 0.34
C ASP A 157 13.55 -12.19 0.29
N GLY A 158 12.74 -12.26 1.34
CA GLY A 158 11.60 -13.19 1.42
C GLY A 158 11.93 -14.55 2.03
N GLU A 159 13.12 -14.72 2.64
CA GLU A 159 13.51 -15.98 3.30
C GLU A 159 12.88 -16.17 4.69
N LEU A 160 12.49 -15.07 5.35
CA LEU A 160 11.82 -15.12 6.64
C LEU A 160 10.40 -14.55 6.52
N LEU A 161 9.42 -15.28 7.03
CA LEU A 161 8.04 -14.80 7.19
C LEU A 161 7.75 -14.55 8.67
N PHE A 162 7.46 -13.30 8.99
CA PHE A 162 6.92 -12.89 10.29
C PHE A 162 5.40 -12.99 10.26
N VAL A 163 4.85 -13.52 11.36
CA VAL A 163 3.42 -13.64 11.60
C VAL A 163 3.17 -13.13 13.00
N TRP A 164 2.30 -12.13 13.16
CA TRP A 164 1.91 -11.61 14.48
C TRP A 164 0.43 -11.32 14.53
N SER A 165 -0.15 -11.26 15.74
CA SER A 165 -1.55 -10.91 15.93
C SER A 165 -1.72 -9.40 15.93
N ALA A 166 -2.68 -8.89 15.15
CA ALA A 166 -2.97 -7.46 15.01
C ALA A 166 -3.63 -6.81 16.27
N GLY A 167 -3.63 -7.50 17.41
CA GLY A 167 -4.27 -7.04 18.67
C GLY A 167 -3.36 -6.95 19.88
N ALA A 168 -2.04 -7.22 19.78
CA ALA A 168 -1.16 -7.31 20.94
C ALA A 168 -0.54 -5.96 21.41
N GLY A 169 -0.94 -4.83 20.82
CA GLY A 169 -0.27 -3.53 21.00
C GLY A 169 -1.01 -2.47 21.83
N ALA A 170 -2.15 -2.78 22.44
CA ALA A 170 -2.88 -1.84 23.28
C ALA A 170 -3.07 -2.41 24.69
N SER A 171 -2.06 -2.21 25.54
CA SER A 171 -2.18 -2.34 26.99
C SER A 171 -1.45 -1.19 27.66
#